data_AF-A0A921B695-F1
#
_entry.id   AF-A0A921B695-F1
#
_cell.length_a   1.000
_cell.length_b   1.000
_cell.length_c   1.000
_cell.angle_alpha   90.00
_cell.angle_beta   90.00
_cell.angle_gamma   90.00
#
_symmetry.space_group_name_H-M   'P 1'
#
loop_
_entity.id
_entity.type
_entity.pdbx_description
1 polymer ?
#
loop_
_entity_poly.entity_id
_entity_poly.type
_entity_poly.pdbx_seq_one_letter_code
_entity_poly.pdbx_strand_id
1 'polypeptide(L)' 'MGLTYVLEIVDGPEPDDKLIEHHGVEVYVPKKAFVFLAGTVLDFSDGLNGKGFEFSNPNAAKTCGCGTSFSV' A
#
# COMPACT_ATOMS: atom_id res chain seq x y z
N MET A 1 6.14 -16.40 7.39
CA MET A 1 4.81 -16.14 6.80
C MET A 1 4.59 -14.64 6.93
N GLY A 2 4.26 -13.98 5.83
CA GLY A 2 4.31 -12.53 5.74
C GLY A 2 3.22 -11.99 4.83
N LEU A 3 2.95 -10.70 4.97
CA LEU A 3 2.06 -9.97 4.08
C LEU A 3 2.91 -9.18 3.10
N THR A 4 2.55 -9.24 1.82
CA THR A 4 3.20 -8.49 0.75
C THR A 4 2.24 -7.43 0.25
N TYR A 5 2.75 -6.22 0.05
CA TYR A 5 2.00 -5.16 -0.61
C TYR A 5 2.12 -5.33 -2.13
N VAL A 6 0.99 -5.28 -2.82
CA VAL A 6 0.91 -5.32 -4.28
C VAL A 6 0.15 -4.09 -4.72
N LEU A 7 0.72 -3.35 -5.67
CA LEU A 7 0.10 -2.21 -6.31
C LEU A 7 -0.06 -2.56 -7.79
N GLU A 8 -1.28 -2.53 -8.28
CA GLU A 8 -1.60 -2.81 -9.67
C GLU A 8 -2.50 -1.71 -10.22
N ILE A 9 -2.28 -1.36 -11.48
CA ILE A 9 -3.18 -0.47 -12.21
C ILE A 9 -4.33 -1.32 -12.72
N VAL A 10 -5.55 -0.94 -12.37
CA VAL A 10 -6.78 -1.63 -12.73
C VAL A 10 -7.68 -0.71 -13.55
N ASP A 11 -8.53 -1.31 -14.40
CA ASP A 11 -9.47 -0.55 -15.23
C ASP A 11 -10.66 0.02 -14.43
N GLY A 12 -10.90 -0.45 -13.20
CA GLY A 12 -11.97 0.01 -12.33
C GLY A 12 -12.09 -0.77 -11.01
N PRO A 13 -13.03 -0.37 -10.12
CA PRO A 13 -13.26 -1.02 -8.82
C PRO A 13 -13.92 -2.40 -8.94
N GLU A 14 -13.59 -3.31 -8.03
CA GLU A 14 -14.39 -4.50 -7.77
C GLU A 14 -15.57 -4.19 -6.80
N PRO A 15 -16.63 -5.01 -6.76
CA PRO A 15 -17.85 -4.74 -5.97
C PRO A 15 -17.63 -4.56 -4.46
N ASP A 16 -16.60 -5.19 -3.91
CA ASP A 16 -16.24 -5.15 -2.48
C ASP A 16 -15.04 -4.24 -2.20
N ASP A 17 -14.58 -3.49 -3.20
CA ASP A 17 -13.49 -2.55 -3.02
C ASP A 17 -13.97 -1.27 -2.38
N LYS A 18 -13.10 -0.73 -1.53
CA LYS A 18 -13.24 0.60 -1.02
C LYS A 18 -12.50 1.56 -1.94
N LEU A 19 -13.24 2.46 -2.58
CA LEU A 19 -12.68 3.59 -3.30
C LEU A 19 -12.18 4.63 -2.30
N ILE A 20 -10.93 5.06 -2.50
CA ILE A 20 -10.29 6.17 -1.80
C ILE A 20 -9.74 7.11 -2.87
N GLU A 21 -10.26 8.32 -2.93
CA GLU A 21 -9.77 9.34 -3.85
C GLU A 21 -8.83 10.29 -3.12
N HIS A 22 -7.59 10.41 -3.62
CA HIS A 22 -6.60 11.34 -3.09
C HIS A 22 -5.84 12.01 -4.23
N HIS A 23 -5.72 13.34 -4.18
CA HIS A 23 -4.98 14.12 -5.18
C HIS A 23 -5.42 13.87 -6.64
N GLY A 24 -6.70 13.52 -6.85
CA GLY A 24 -7.26 13.17 -8.16
C GLY A 24 -6.87 11.77 -8.65
N VAL A 25 -6.28 10.94 -7.79
CA VAL A 25 -6.00 9.52 -8.03
C VAL A 25 -7.01 8.69 -7.27
N GLU A 26 -7.62 7.73 -7.97
CA GLU A 26 -8.53 6.75 -7.39
C GLU A 26 -7.73 5.51 -6.97
N VAL A 27 -7.86 5.13 -5.70
CA VAL A 27 -7.22 3.94 -5.13
C VAL A 27 -8.32 2.99 -4.67
N TYR A 28 -8.31 1.78 -5.22
CA TYR A 28 -9.25 0.73 -4.89
C TYR A 28 -8.61 -0.26 -3.91
N VAL A 29 -9.24 -0.45 -2.75
CA VAL A 29 -8.70 -1.30 -1.68
C VAL A 29 -9.69 -2.41 -1.34
N PRO A 30 -9.34 -3.69 -1.55
CA PRO A 30 -10.20 -4.79 -1.15
C PRO A 30 -10.52 -4.77 0.33
N LYS A 31 -11.79 -4.97 0.69
CA LYS A 31 -12.28 -4.92 2.08
C LYS A 31 -11.50 -5.82 3.05
N LYS A 32 -11.03 -6.99 2.59
CA LYS A 32 -10.21 -7.91 3.38
C LYS A 32 -8.83 -7.32 3.72
N ALA A 33 -8.24 -6.56 2.80
CA ALA A 33 -6.95 -5.90 2.98
C ALA A 33 -7.07 -4.59 3.78
N PHE A 34 -8.24 -3.94 3.73
CA PHE A 34 -8.47 -2.64 4.36
C PHE A 34 -8.11 -2.61 5.86
N VAL A 35 -8.39 -3.69 6.61
CA VAL A 35 -8.06 -3.78 8.04
C VAL A 35 -6.54 -3.78 8.27
N PHE A 36 -5.77 -4.40 7.38
CA PHE A 36 -4.31 -4.45 7.46
C PHE A 36 -3.64 -3.15 6.97
N LEU A 37 -4.33 -2.42 6.09
CA LEU A 37 -3.89 -1.14 5.54
C LEU A 37 -4.38 0.07 6.35
N ALA A 38 -5.17 -0.15 7.39
CA ALA A 38 -5.73 0.94 8.20
C ALA A 38 -4.62 1.75 8.87
N GLY A 39 -4.48 3.02 8.48
CA GLY A 39 -3.42 3.91 8.96
C GLY A 39 -2.13 3.86 8.16
N THR A 40 -2.04 3.01 7.14
CA THR A 40 -0.92 3.01 6.19
C THR A 40 -0.93 4.28 5.35
N VAL A 41 0.24 4.90 5.21
CA VAL A 41 0.48 6.03 4.33
C VAL A 41 1.16 5.51 3.07
N LEU A 42 0.62 5.89 1.91
CA LEU A 42 1.23 5.65 0.61
C LEU A 42 1.84 6.97 0.13
N ASP A 43 3.17 7.02 0.06
CA ASP A 43 3.89 8.21 -0.41
C ASP A 43 4.54 7.93 -1.77
N PHE A 44 4.64 8.95 -2.63
CA PHE A 44 5.27 8.82 -3.93
C PHE A 44 6.53 9.67 -3.98
N SER A 45 7.68 9.03 -4.18
CA SER A 45 8.97 9.70 -4.29
C SER A 45 9.50 9.61 -5.72
N ASP A 46 9.91 10.76 -6.27
CA ASP A 46 10.62 10.89 -7.56
C ASP A 46 12.12 11.17 -7.35
N GLY A 47 12.64 10.86 -6.15
CA GLY A 47 14.02 11.14 -5.75
C GLY A 47 15.07 10.27 -6.46
N LEU A 48 16.35 10.66 -6.33
CA LEU A 48 17.50 9.98 -6.94
C LEU A 48 17.61 8.47 -6.65
N ASN A 49 17.02 8.00 -5.55
CA ASN A 49 17.13 6.61 -5.07
C ASN A 49 15.93 5.72 -5.44
N GLY A 50 14.92 6.24 -6.15
CA GLY A 50 13.82 5.42 -6.61
C GLY A 50 12.62 6.26 -7.03
N LYS A 51 12.17 6.08 -8.26
CA LYS A 51 10.84 6.48 -8.70
C LYS A 51 9.86 5.41 -8.24
N GLY A 52 8.98 5.70 -7.28
CA GLY A 52 8.04 4.70 -6.82
C GLY A 52 7.16 5.12 -5.66
N PHE A 53 6.19 4.25 -5.39
CA PHE A 53 5.32 4.33 -4.23
C PHE A 53 5.97 3.62 -3.04
N GLU A 54 6.01 4.28 -1.89
CA GLU A 54 6.48 3.75 -0.63
C GLU A 54 5.31 3.56 0.34
N PHE A 55 5.22 2.37 0.93
CA PHE A 55 4.19 2.04 1.91
C PHE A 55 4.75 2.17 3.33
N SER A 56 4.17 3.07 4.12
CA SER A 56 4.50 3.25 5.54
C SER A 56 3.30 2.82 6.39
N ASN A 57 3.33 1.59 6.92
CA ASN A 57 2.27 1.05 7.76
C ASN A 57 2.68 1.13 9.25
N PRO A 58 2.01 1.93 10.09
CA PRO A 58 2.32 2.01 11.52
C PRO A 58 2.08 0.68 12.26
N ASN A 59 1.23 -0.20 11.73
CA ASN A 59 0.99 -1.54 12.26
C ASN A 59 2.08 -2.55 11.84
N ALA A 60 2.90 -2.22 10.82
CA ALA A 60 4.05 -3.02 10.44
C ALA A 60 5.21 -2.72 11.40
N ALA A 61 5.13 -3.29 12.61
CA ALA A 61 6.20 -3.18 13.58
C ALA A 61 7.47 -3.84 13.03
N LYS A 62 8.49 -3.00 12.77
CA LYS A 62 9.86 -3.32 12.34
C LYS A 62 10.05 -3.55 10.84
N THR A 63 10.26 -2.45 10.12
CA THR A 63 11.06 -2.40 8.90
C THR A 63 12.50 -2.84 9.25
N CYS A 64 12.77 -4.14 9.22
CA CYS A 64 14.14 -4.62 9.28
C CYS A 64 14.82 -4.17 7.98
N GLY A 65 15.89 -3.37 8.10
CA GLY A 65 16.58 -2.74 6.99
C GLY A 65 17.21 -3.76 6.05
N CYS A 66 16.42 -4.23 5.08
CA CYS A 66 16.85 -4.98 3.89
C CYS A 66 15.59 -5.29 3.05
N GLY A 67 15.05 -4.27 2.37
CA GLY A 67 14.34 -4.35 1.08
C GLY A 67 13.10 -5.24 0.87
N THR A 68 12.90 -6.37 1.53
CA THR A 68 11.85 -7.32 1.16
C THR A 68 11.50 -8.25 2.33
N SER A 69 10.32 -8.02 2.92
CA SER A 69 9.45 -8.97 3.64
C SER A 69 9.11 -8.56 5.07
N PHE A 70 7.82 -8.40 5.32
CA PHE A 70 7.25 -8.27 6.67
C PHE A 70 6.81 -9.66 7.14
N SER A 71 7.19 -10.06 8.36
CA SER A 71 6.61 -11.22 9.06
C SER A 71 5.75 -10.72 10.23
N VAL A 72 4.61 -11.40 10.43
CA VAL A 72 3.68 -11.18 11.56
C VAL A 72 4.26 -11.62 12.90
#